data_AF-Q2SJQ4-F1
#
_entry.id   AF-Q2SJQ4-F1
#
_cell.length_a   1.000
_cell.length_b   1.000
_cell.length_c   1.000
_cell.angle_alpha   90.00
_cell.angle_beta   90.00
_cell.angle_gamma   90.00
#
_symmetry.space_group_name_H-M   'P 1'
#
loop_
_entity.id
_entity.type
_entity.pdbx_description
1 polymer ?
#
loop_
_entity_poly.entity_id
_entity_poly.type
_entity_poly.pdbx_seq_one_letter_code
_entity_poly.pdbx_strand_id
1 'polypeptide(L)'
;MDTKEIWLIYHKASLNPNTPMNMDGSTYAVGIIAAPGKDLQDALVRFHELLKSNHMELLDLWKCIKHNANDYGLANEDPNEIERAIHKAQEHGKAFYACGLSSEVLAAQGIK
;
A
#
# COMPACT_ATOMS: atom_id res chain seq x y z
N MET A 1 16.25 -15.51 11.84
CA MET A 1 15.26 -14.93 10.91
C MET A 1 15.32 -13.44 11.13
N ASP A 2 15.89 -12.69 10.17
CA ASP A 2 15.91 -11.23 10.23
C ASP A 2 14.46 -10.75 10.17
N THR A 3 14.01 -10.18 11.27
CA THR A 3 12.75 -9.43 11.34
C THR A 3 12.89 -8.21 10.44
N LYS A 4 12.52 -8.36 9.17
CA LYS A 4 12.55 -7.28 8.19
C LYS A 4 11.59 -6.21 8.69
N GLU A 5 12.16 -5.05 9.01
CA GLU A 5 11.41 -3.84 9.32
C GLU A 5 10.42 -3.56 8.19
N ILE A 6 9.22 -3.10 8.57
CA ILE A 6 8.12 -2.88 7.63
C ILE A 6 7.76 -1.42 7.64
N TRP A 7 7.51 -0.90 6.45
CA TRP A 7 7.01 0.44 6.24
C TRP A 7 5.57 0.36 5.75
N LEU A 8 4.68 1.06 6.46
CA LEU A 8 3.34 1.36 5.96
C LEU A 8 3.38 2.68 5.21
N ILE A 9 3.05 2.62 3.92
CA ILE A 9 3.12 3.76 3.00
C ILE A 9 1.70 4.10 2.57
N TYR A 10 1.24 5.28 2.95
CA TYR A 10 -0.07 5.82 2.62
C TYR A 10 0.06 6.69 1.38
N HIS A 11 -0.67 6.35 0.33
CA HIS A 11 -0.50 6.99 -0.95
C HIS A 11 -1.81 7.16 -1.72
N LYS A 12 -1.73 8.00 -2.75
CA LYS A 12 -2.66 8.08 -3.87
C LYS A 12 -1.92 7.69 -5.14
N ALA A 13 -2.45 6.74 -5.90
CA ALA A 13 -1.87 6.30 -7.17
C ALA A 13 -2.92 6.32 -8.29
N SER A 14 -2.47 6.52 -9.53
CA SER A 14 -3.34 6.47 -10.70
C SER A 14 -3.78 5.03 -10.99
N LEU A 15 -5.03 4.89 -11.43
CA LEU A 15 -5.56 3.65 -11.98
C LEU A 15 -5.67 3.82 -13.48
N ASN A 16 -4.69 3.30 -14.22
CA ASN A 16 -4.78 3.24 -15.66
C ASN A 16 -5.99 2.37 -16.09
N PRO A 17 -6.71 2.71 -17.17
CA PRO A 17 -7.74 1.83 -17.75
C PRO A 17 -7.29 0.40 -18.01
N ASN A 18 -5.98 0.20 -18.20
CA ASN A 18 -5.39 -1.11 -18.46
C ASN A 18 -4.98 -1.87 -17.18
N THR A 19 -5.26 -1.37 -15.97
CA THR A 19 -4.98 -2.15 -14.75
C THR A 19 -6.14 -3.12 -14.46
N PRO A 20 -5.86 -4.34 -13.96
CA PRO A 20 -6.90 -5.25 -13.47
C PRO A 20 -7.78 -4.68 -12.35
N MET A 21 -7.36 -3.58 -11.70
CA MET A 21 -8.11 -2.92 -10.64
C MET A 21 -9.09 -1.86 -11.16
N ASN A 22 -9.04 -1.51 -12.46
CA ASN A 22 -9.98 -0.57 -13.08
C ASN A 22 -11.20 -1.31 -13.66
N MET A 23 -11.98 -1.95 -12.79
CA MET A 23 -13.24 -2.60 -13.19
C MET A 23 -14.45 -1.66 -13.09
N ASP A 24 -14.31 -0.51 -12.43
CA ASP A 24 -15.38 0.45 -12.14
C ASP A 24 -15.24 1.80 -12.88
N GLY A 25 -14.17 2.01 -13.66
CA GLY A 25 -13.89 3.28 -14.32
C GLY A 25 -13.08 4.28 -13.48
N SER A 26 -12.63 3.88 -12.29
CA SER A 26 -11.85 4.74 -11.40
C SER A 26 -10.55 5.23 -12.06
N THR A 27 -10.18 6.47 -11.74
CA THR A 27 -8.96 7.11 -12.26
C THR A 27 -7.81 7.10 -11.26
N TYR A 28 -8.11 6.86 -9.97
CA TYR A 28 -7.12 6.75 -8.92
C TYR A 28 -7.59 5.82 -7.80
N ALA A 29 -6.62 5.31 -7.04
CA ALA A 29 -6.83 4.60 -5.79
C ALA A 29 -6.06 5.31 -4.68
N VAL A 30 -6.63 5.30 -3.48
CA VAL A 30 -5.94 5.67 -2.25
C VAL A 30 -5.74 4.41 -1.44
N GLY A 31 -4.57 4.22 -0.84
CA GLY A 31 -4.30 2.96 -0.17
C GLY A 31 -3.10 2.98 0.73
N ILE A 32 -2.97 1.87 1.45
CA ILE A 32 -1.86 1.57 2.33
C ILE A 32 -1.10 0.39 1.73
N ILE A 33 0.20 0.54 1.64
CA ILE A 33 1.12 -0.51 1.19
C ILE A 33 1.99 -0.92 2.38
N ALA A 34 2.16 -2.22 2.57
CA ALA A 34 3.20 -2.76 3.42
C ALA A 34 4.44 -3.07 2.56
N ALA A 35 5.56 -2.40 2.83
CA ALA A 35 6.81 -2.57 2.11
C ALA A 35 7.95 -2.93 3.08
N PRO A 36 8.68 -4.04 2.86
CA PRO A 36 9.84 -4.38 3.68
C PRO A 36 11.01 -3.49 3.30
N GLY A 37 11.74 -2.99 4.28
CA GLY A 37 12.93 -2.19 3.99
C GLY A 37 13.68 -1.79 5.25
N LYS A 38 15.01 -1.90 5.19
CA LYS A 38 15.92 -1.46 6.28
C LYS A 38 15.86 0.04 6.56
N ASP A 39 15.44 0.80 5.54
CA ASP A 39 15.24 2.23 5.57
C ASP A 39 14.09 2.59 4.62
N LEU A 40 13.64 3.85 4.68
CA LEU A 40 12.53 4.33 3.86
C LEU A 40 12.85 4.23 2.37
N GLN A 41 14.11 4.42 1.98
CA GLN A 41 14.51 4.42 0.57
C GLN A 41 14.36 3.02 -0.05
N ASP A 42 14.83 1.98 0.65
CA ASP A 42 14.65 0.57 0.24
C ASP A 42 13.16 0.20 0.15
N ALA A 43 12.35 0.65 1.11
CA ALA A 43 10.91 0.43 1.08
C ALA A 43 10.22 1.14 -0.11
N LEU A 44 10.60 2.39 -0.40
CA LEU A 44 10.08 3.15 -1.53
C LEU A 44 10.46 2.54 -2.87
N VAL A 45 11.67 1.97 -3.01
CA VAL A 45 12.07 1.24 -4.23
C VAL A 45 11.09 0.10 -4.51
N ARG A 46 10.79 -0.71 -3.50
CA ARG A 46 9.83 -1.84 -3.65
C ARG A 46 8.42 -1.37 -3.92
N PHE A 47 8.01 -0.27 -3.29
CA PHE A 47 6.72 0.35 -3.57
C PHE A 47 6.62 0.80 -5.04
N HIS A 48 7.65 1.47 -5.57
CA HIS A 48 7.67 1.88 -6.97
C HIS A 48 7.70 0.70 -7.94
N GLU A 49 8.41 -0.38 -7.62
CA GLU A 49 8.37 -1.62 -8.39
C GLU A 49 6.95 -2.20 -8.45
N LEU A 50 6.24 -2.21 -7.32
CA LEU A 50 4.85 -2.65 -7.27
C LEU A 50 3.94 -1.76 -8.13
N LEU A 51 4.02 -0.43 -8.01
CA LEU A 51 3.25 0.49 -8.84
C LEU A 51 3.49 0.25 -10.33
N LYS A 52 4.77 0.15 -10.73
CA LYS A 52 5.17 -0.11 -12.11
C LYS A 52 4.62 -1.43 -12.64
N SER A 53 4.68 -2.49 -11.82
CA SER A 53 4.15 -3.81 -12.20
C SER A 53 2.63 -3.82 -12.40
N ASN A 54 1.92 -2.89 -11.76
CA ASN A 54 0.47 -2.73 -11.90
C ASN A 54 0.08 -1.63 -12.90
N HIS A 55 1.05 -1.06 -13.65
CA HIS A 55 0.82 0.07 -14.56
C HIS A 55 0.19 1.29 -13.87
N MET A 56 0.57 1.54 -12.61
CA MET A 56 0.14 2.67 -11.80
C MET A 56 1.26 3.69 -11.64
N GLU A 57 0.89 4.95 -11.43
CA GLU A 57 1.83 6.04 -11.13
C GLU A 57 1.49 6.65 -9.77
N LEU A 58 2.52 6.98 -8.99
CA LEU A 58 2.33 7.68 -7.72
C LEU A 58 1.85 9.11 -8.01
N LEU A 59 0.72 9.49 -7.44
CA LEU A 59 0.18 10.84 -7.53
C LEU A 59 0.51 11.64 -6.27
N ASP A 60 0.38 11.01 -5.10
CA ASP A 60 0.63 11.66 -3.82
C ASP A 60 1.07 10.66 -2.75
N LEU A 61 1.87 11.10 -1.79
CA LEU A 61 2.38 10.30 -0.68
C LEU A 61 2.18 11.07 0.63
N TRP A 62 1.32 10.52 1.50
CA TRP A 62 0.84 11.26 2.67
C TRP A 62 1.61 10.95 3.94
N LYS A 63 1.96 9.67 4.13
CA LYS A 63 2.54 9.20 5.39
C LYS A 63 3.35 7.93 5.16
N CYS A 64 4.50 7.86 5.82
CA CYS A 64 5.31 6.65 5.89
C CYS A 64 5.57 6.35 7.36
N ILE A 65 5.19 5.15 7.81
CA ILE A 65 5.34 4.73 9.21
C ILE A 65 6.22 3.50 9.24
N LYS A 66 7.30 3.56 10.01
CA LYS A 66 8.16 2.41 10.28
C LYS A 66 7.58 1.61 11.44
N HIS A 67 7.40 0.31 11.22
CA HIS A 67 7.03 -0.66 12.23
C HIS A 67 8.13 -1.70 12.40
N ASN A 68 8.40 -2.03 13.66
CA ASN A 68 9.22 -3.16 14.00
C ASN A 68 8.38 -4.43 13.82
N ALA A 69 9.03 -5.54 13.50
CA ALA A 69 8.32 -6.81 13.44
C ALA A 69 7.62 -7.09 14.78
N ASN A 70 6.36 -7.48 14.71
CA ASN A 70 5.48 -7.82 15.84
C ASN A 70 4.80 -6.64 16.58
N ASP A 71 5.00 -5.39 16.16
CA ASP A 71 4.21 -4.24 16.68
C ASP A 71 3.80 -3.28 15.54
N TYR A 72 2.60 -3.51 15.02
CA TYR A 72 2.07 -2.79 13.85
C TYR A 72 1.15 -1.62 14.23
N GLY A 73 0.91 -1.35 15.52
CA GLY A 73 0.16 -0.18 15.98
C GLY A 73 -1.26 -0.01 15.38
N LEU A 74 -1.90 -1.11 14.95
CA LEU A 74 -3.14 -1.12 14.15
C LEU A 74 -4.42 -0.86 14.96
N ALA A 75 -4.36 -0.11 16.06
CA ALA A 75 -5.48 0.04 17.00
C ALA A 75 -6.74 0.69 16.39
N ASN A 76 -6.64 1.35 15.22
CA ASN A 76 -7.70 2.14 14.61
C ASN A 76 -7.98 1.83 13.12
N GLU A 77 -7.31 0.84 12.53
CA GLU A 77 -7.47 0.45 11.11
C GLU A 77 -7.89 -1.03 11.06
N ASP A 78 -8.59 -1.51 10.01
CA ASP A 78 -8.98 -2.93 9.92
C ASP A 78 -7.72 -3.81 9.99
N PRO A 79 -7.46 -4.44 11.14
CA PRO A 79 -6.14 -4.95 11.43
C PRO A 79 -5.84 -6.18 10.57
N ASN A 80 -6.87 -6.89 10.09
CA ASN A 80 -6.74 -8.14 9.37
C ASN A 80 -6.12 -7.96 7.97
N GLU A 81 -6.50 -6.91 7.24
CA GLU A 81 -5.99 -6.69 5.89
C GLU A 81 -4.54 -6.20 5.90
N ILE A 82 -4.24 -5.28 6.81
CA ILE A 82 -2.89 -4.75 6.99
C ILE A 82 -1.95 -5.83 7.50
N GLU A 83 -2.32 -6.57 8.55
CA GLU A 83 -1.49 -7.65 9.08
C GLU A 83 -1.21 -8.74 8.03
N ARG A 84 -2.21 -9.12 7.23
CA ARG A 84 -2.03 -10.06 6.12
C ARG A 84 -1.04 -9.55 5.08
N ALA A 85 -1.11 -8.28 4.70
CA ALA A 85 -0.18 -7.70 3.75
C ALA A 85 1.24 -7.60 4.31
N ILE A 86 1.37 -7.29 5.60
CA ILE A 86 2.64 -7.28 6.30
C ILE A 86 3.28 -8.67 6.30
N HIS A 87 2.53 -9.71 6.65
CA HIS A 87 3.04 -11.09 6.62
C HIS A 87 3.54 -11.49 5.23
N LYS A 88 2.75 -11.22 4.19
CA LYS A 88 3.16 -11.48 2.79
C LYS A 88 4.40 -10.68 2.40
N ALA A 89 4.48 -9.42 2.82
CA ALA A 89 5.62 -8.55 2.55
C ALA A 89 6.91 -9.08 3.18
N GLN A 90 6.83 -9.56 4.42
CA GLN A 90 7.97 -10.16 5.13
C GLN A 90 8.39 -11.48 4.49
N GLU A 91 7.42 -12.36 4.18
CA GLU A 91 7.65 -13.68 3.58
C GLU A 91 8.30 -13.56 2.20
N HIS A 92 7.77 -12.71 1.33
CA HIS A 92 8.22 -12.61 -0.06
C HIS A 92 9.27 -11.53 -0.30
N GLY A 93 9.52 -10.63 0.66
CA GLY A 93 10.45 -9.51 0.49
C GLY A 93 10.01 -8.49 -0.57
N LYS A 94 8.70 -8.35 -0.79
CA LYS A 94 8.10 -7.45 -1.78
C LYS A 94 7.03 -6.57 -1.13
N ALA A 95 6.69 -5.46 -1.78
CA ALA A 95 5.58 -4.63 -1.33
C ALA A 95 4.23 -5.31 -1.64
N PHE A 96 3.25 -5.15 -0.75
CA PHE A 96 1.88 -5.63 -0.94
C PHE A 96 0.87 -4.55 -0.54
N TYR A 97 -0.24 -4.48 -1.27
CA TYR A 97 -1.39 -3.68 -0.86
C TYR A 97 -2.02 -4.28 0.41
N ALA A 98 -2.14 -3.45 1.43
CA ALA A 98 -2.89 -3.76 2.65
C ALA A 98 -4.37 -3.52 2.42
N CYS A 99 -4.73 -2.28 2.14
CA CYS A 99 -6.08 -1.87 1.80
C CYS A 99 -6.04 -0.73 0.79
N GLY A 100 -7.13 -0.52 0.06
CA GLY A 100 -7.27 0.61 -0.83
C GLY A 100 -8.72 0.87 -1.21
N LEU A 101 -9.07 2.14 -1.34
CA LEU A 101 -10.37 2.59 -1.83
C LEU A 101 -10.19 3.20 -3.21
N SER A 102 -11.03 2.79 -4.16
CA SER A 102 -11.08 3.39 -5.49
C SER A 102 -11.77 4.76 -5.43
N SER A 103 -11.52 5.62 -6.42
CA SER A 103 -12.16 6.93 -6.51
C SER A 103 -13.69 6.85 -6.53
N GLU A 104 -14.26 5.79 -7.13
CA GLU A 104 -15.72 5.56 -7.13
C GLU A 104 -16.27 5.24 -5.74
N VAL A 105 -15.55 4.42 -4.95
CA VAL A 105 -15.95 4.10 -3.57
C VAL A 105 -15.86 5.34 -2.68
N LEU A 106 -14.82 6.16 -2.85
CA LEU A 106 -14.69 7.43 -2.12
C LEU A 106 -15.85 8.40 -2.47
N ALA A 107 -16.17 8.52 -3.76
CA ALA A 107 -17.29 9.34 -4.23
C ALA A 107 -18.63 8.86 -3.67
N ALA A 108 -18.87 7.56 -3.64
CA ALA A 108 -20.08 6.96 -3.06
C ALA A 108 -20.21 7.20 -1.55
N GLN A 109 -19.09 7.35 -0.83
CA GLN A 109 -19.04 7.65 0.61
C GLN A 109 -19.03 9.15 0.92
N GLY A 110 -19.02 10.02 -0.09
CA GLY A 110 -18.95 11.48 0.09
C GLY A 110 -17.58 11.98 0.56
N ILE A 111 -16.54 11.15 0.46
CA ILE A 111 -15.16 11.50 0.83
C ILE A 111 -14.49 12.05 -0.43
N LYS A 112 -14.09 13.32 -0.41
CA LYS A 112 -13.42 14.02 -1.53
C LYS A 112 -11.93 14.15 -1.31
#